data_AF-A0A7K0LHG1-F1
#
_entry.id   AF-A0A7K0LHG1-F1
#
_cell.length_a   1.000
_cell.length_b   1.000
_cell.length_c   1.000
_cell.angle_alpha   90.00
_cell.angle_beta   90.00
_cell.angle_gamma   90.00
#
_symmetry.space_group_name_H-M   'P 1'
#
loop_
_entity.id
_entity.type
_entity.pdbx_description
1 polymer ?
#
loop_
_entity_poly.entity_id
_entity_poly.type
_entity_poly.pdbx_seq_one_letter_code
_entity_poly.pdbx_strand_id
1 'polypeptide(L)'
;MSNLSAGAPLEAGAAPVGRSSGLLIDSARADRMLPFEVWYPIEVSAAVTPSVYELLPGTGFTAAGAFDAPPAPGKYPLVIFSHGRTGTRIAYTLLCEAMAALGTVVVSADHPGDTLIDWALEAASDDETNEMSRVADARLMLDA
;
A
#
# COMPACT_ATOMS: atom_id res chain seq x y z
N MET A 1 9.99 9.04 -19.26
CA MET A 1 8.92 8.86 -18.26
C MET A 1 7.60 9.09 -18.98
N SER A 2 6.68 8.15 -18.90
CA SER A 2 5.31 8.37 -19.36
C SER A 2 4.61 9.34 -18.40
N ASN A 3 3.97 10.40 -18.90
CA ASN A 3 3.14 11.30 -18.10
C ASN A 3 1.76 10.67 -17.81
N LEU A 4 1.76 9.47 -17.22
CA LEU A 4 0.53 8.81 -16.80
C LEU A 4 0.08 9.43 -15.48
N SER A 5 -1.18 9.83 -15.41
CA SER A 5 -1.81 10.31 -14.19
C SER A 5 -3.11 9.58 -13.92
N ALA A 6 -3.43 9.41 -12.64
CA ALA A 6 -4.73 8.98 -12.16
C ALA A 6 -5.44 10.18 -11.52
N GLY A 7 -6.73 10.34 -11.84
CA GLY A 7 -7.59 11.33 -11.19
C GLY A 7 -7.90 10.98 -9.75
N ALA A 8 -8.59 11.87 -9.05
CA ALA A 8 -9.14 11.57 -7.73
C ALA A 8 -10.18 10.43 -7.82
N PRO A 9 -10.40 9.68 -6.72
CA PRO A 9 -11.50 8.73 -6.61
C PRO A 9 -12.84 9.35 -7.04
N LEU A 10 -13.65 8.58 -7.77
CA LEU A 10 -14.85 9.08 -8.45
C LEU A 10 -16.11 9.01 -7.58
N GLU A 11 -16.01 8.39 -6.41
CA GLU A 11 -17.10 8.14 -5.49
C GLU A 11 -17.66 9.47 -4.94
N ALA A 12 -18.99 9.58 -4.92
CA ALA A 12 -19.64 10.77 -4.38
C ALA A 12 -19.36 10.89 -2.87
N GLY A 13 -18.89 12.07 -2.43
CA GLY A 13 -18.51 12.31 -1.03
C GLY A 13 -17.12 11.78 -0.67
N ALA A 14 -16.32 11.37 -1.66
CA ALA A 14 -14.92 11.00 -1.47
C ALA A 14 -14.13 12.08 -0.73
N ALA A 15 -13.57 11.72 0.43
CA ALA A 15 -12.56 12.51 1.09
C ALA A 15 -11.27 12.54 0.25
N PRO A 16 -10.48 13.62 0.29
CA PRO A 16 -9.12 13.58 -0.23
C PRO A 16 -8.31 12.48 0.48
N VAL A 17 -7.40 11.86 -0.26
CA VAL A 17 -6.63 10.70 0.22
C VAL A 17 -5.18 11.10 0.42
N GLY A 18 -4.66 10.76 1.59
CA GLY A 18 -3.23 10.75 1.89
C GLY A 18 -2.67 9.34 1.73
N ARG A 19 -1.36 9.28 1.48
CA ARG A 19 -0.57 8.05 1.45
C ARG A 19 0.74 8.25 2.19
N SER A 20 1.15 7.26 2.96
CA SER A 20 2.51 7.15 3.48
C SER A 20 3.07 5.77 3.21
N SER A 21 4.39 5.65 3.16
CA SER A 21 5.10 4.38 3.01
C SER A 21 6.03 4.13 4.18
N GLY A 22 6.39 2.87 4.40
CA GLY A 22 7.29 2.51 5.46
C GLY A 22 7.82 1.09 5.34
N LEU A 23 8.49 0.64 6.40
CA LEU A 23 9.06 -0.68 6.51
C LEU A 23 8.75 -1.23 7.90
N LEU A 24 8.06 -2.37 7.96
CA LEU A 24 7.95 -3.16 9.19
C LEU A 24 9.08 -4.20 9.22
N ILE A 25 9.60 -4.47 10.42
CA ILE A 25 10.62 -5.49 10.65
C ILE A 25 10.08 -6.48 11.69
N ASP A 26 9.91 -7.72 11.27
CA ASP A 26 9.49 -8.81 12.13
C ASP A 26 10.71 -9.51 12.74
N SER A 27 11.14 -9.03 13.90
CA SER A 27 12.28 -9.59 14.63
C SER A 27 12.03 -11.03 15.13
N ALA A 28 10.77 -11.45 15.25
CA ALA A 28 10.42 -12.82 15.64
C ALA A 28 10.57 -13.81 14.47
N ARG A 29 10.58 -13.33 13.22
CA ARG A 29 10.73 -14.14 12.00
C ARG A 29 12.01 -13.78 11.24
N ALA A 30 13.14 -13.82 11.96
CA ALA A 30 14.49 -13.59 11.41
C ALA A 30 14.63 -12.24 10.69
N ASP A 31 14.16 -11.17 11.35
CA ASP A 31 14.18 -9.79 10.85
C ASP A 31 13.52 -9.65 9.47
N ARG A 32 12.45 -10.42 9.21
CA ARG A 32 11.70 -10.34 7.95
C ARG A 32 11.19 -8.91 7.74
N MET A 33 11.54 -8.34 6.59
CA MET A 33 11.24 -6.96 6.23
C MET A 33 9.99 -6.88 5.37
N LEU A 34 9.02 -6.06 5.74
CA LEU A 34 7.77 -5.85 5.01
C LEU A 34 7.63 -4.37 4.63
N PRO A 35 8.08 -3.96 3.44
CA PRO A 35 7.74 -2.66 2.88
C PRO A 35 6.21 -2.52 2.79
N PHE A 36 5.66 -1.42 3.27
CA PHE A 36 4.21 -1.20 3.28
C PHE A 36 3.83 0.19 2.75
N GLU A 37 2.57 0.30 2.36
CA GLU A 37 1.87 1.54 2.07
C GLU A 37 0.64 1.62 2.96
N VAL A 38 0.31 2.83 3.40
CA VAL A 38 -0.93 3.14 4.10
C VAL A 38 -1.65 4.27 3.38
N TRP A 39 -2.93 4.08 3.11
CA TRP A 39 -3.83 5.10 2.56
C TRP A 39 -4.85 5.49 3.60
N TYR A 40 -5.14 6.79 3.70
CA TYR A 40 -5.97 7.32 4.77
C TYR A 40 -6.69 8.61 4.35
N PRO A 41 -7.82 8.96 4.99
CA PRO A 41 -8.48 10.24 4.77
C PRO A 41 -7.60 11.39 5.26
N ILE A 42 -7.55 12.47 4.49
CA ILE A 42 -6.92 13.73 4.90
C ILE A 42 -7.92 14.88 4.80
N GLU A 43 -7.67 15.94 5.54
CA GLU A 43 -8.37 17.21 5.31
C GLU A 43 -7.82 17.86 4.03
N VAL A 44 -8.67 18.58 3.30
CA VAL A 44 -8.24 19.34 2.11
C VAL A 44 -7.19 20.35 2.56
N SER A 45 -5.92 20.09 2.27
CA SER A 45 -4.83 21.06 2.48
C SER A 45 -4.38 21.67 1.16
N ALA A 46 -3.89 22.91 1.21
CA ALA A 46 -3.17 23.51 0.09
C ALA A 46 -1.82 22.79 -0.15
N ALA A 47 -1.30 22.93 -1.38
CA ALA A 47 -0.01 22.43 -1.89
C ALA A 47 0.49 21.12 -1.25
N VAL A 48 -0.09 19.99 -1.69
CA VAL A 48 0.40 18.65 -1.35
C VAL A 48 1.36 18.13 -2.41
N THR A 49 2.34 17.32 -1.99
CA THR A 49 3.16 16.54 -2.91
C THR A 49 2.31 15.40 -3.48
N PRO A 50 2.14 15.27 -4.81
CA PRO A 50 1.38 14.17 -5.38
C PRO A 50 2.03 12.82 -5.06
N SER A 51 1.19 11.82 -4.79
CA SER A 51 1.60 10.43 -4.68
C SER A 51 2.10 9.93 -6.04
N VAL A 52 3.29 9.35 -6.05
CA VAL A 52 3.85 8.68 -7.24
C VAL A 52 3.98 7.19 -6.94
N TYR A 53 3.50 6.36 -7.87
CA TYR A 53 3.62 4.90 -7.80
C TYR A 53 4.49 4.43 -8.94
N GLU A 54 5.67 3.92 -8.61
CA GLU A 54 6.60 3.34 -9.59
C GLU A 54 6.67 1.82 -9.39
N LEU A 55 6.46 1.08 -10.48
CA LEU A 55 6.69 -0.37 -10.50
C LEU A 55 8.16 -0.68 -10.80
N LEU A 56 8.75 0.08 -11.73
CA LEU A 56 10.16 0.06 -12.10
C LEU A 56 10.64 1.50 -12.26
N PRO A 57 11.96 1.77 -12.18
CA PRO A 57 12.49 3.12 -12.38
C PRO A 57 11.97 3.77 -13.67
N GLY A 58 11.26 4.90 -13.55
CA GLY A 58 10.68 5.63 -14.68
C GLY A 58 9.43 5.01 -15.31
N THR A 59 8.91 3.92 -14.73
CA THR A 59 7.68 3.23 -15.14
C THR A 59 6.67 3.26 -13.99
N GLY A 60 5.74 4.20 -14.07
CA GLY A 60 4.79 4.49 -13.01
C GLY A 60 3.75 5.52 -13.42
N PHE A 61 2.98 5.99 -12.45
CA PHE A 61 2.00 7.05 -12.63
C PHE A 61 1.92 7.95 -11.39
N THR A 62 1.48 9.18 -11.61
CA THR A 62 1.18 10.14 -10.55
C THR A 62 -0.31 10.08 -10.20
N ALA A 63 -0.65 9.87 -8.94
CA ALA A 63 -2.03 9.91 -8.47
C ALA A 63 -2.42 11.29 -7.93
N ALA A 64 -3.72 11.53 -7.82
CA ALA A 64 -4.26 12.75 -7.23
C ALA A 64 -4.10 12.80 -5.70
N GLY A 65 -3.89 11.65 -5.04
CA GLY A 65 -3.64 11.58 -3.60
C GLY A 65 -2.35 12.26 -3.16
N ALA A 66 -2.29 12.69 -1.90
CA ALA A 66 -1.15 13.40 -1.32
C ALA A 66 -0.17 12.43 -0.65
N PHE A 67 1.12 12.54 -0.95
CA PHE A 67 2.16 11.81 -0.24
C PHE A 67 2.54 12.54 1.07
N ASP A 68 2.54 11.80 2.18
CA ASP A 68 2.89 12.24 3.54
C ASP A 68 2.14 13.49 4.03
N ALA A 69 0.88 13.64 3.62
CA ALA A 69 -0.01 14.64 4.19
C ALA A 69 -0.51 14.21 5.58
N PRO A 70 -0.73 15.13 6.54
CA PRO A 70 -1.27 14.76 7.84
C PRO A 70 -2.66 14.09 7.73
N PRO A 71 -2.91 12.97 8.45
CA PRO A 71 -4.21 12.30 8.44
C PRO A 71 -5.30 13.18 9.08
N ALA A 72 -6.52 13.08 8.54
CA ALA A 72 -7.68 13.73 9.16
C ALA A 72 -7.98 13.10 10.52
N PRO A 73 -8.28 13.89 11.57
CA PRO A 73 -8.59 13.36 12.89
C PRO A 73 -9.86 12.51 12.86
N GLY A 74 -9.84 11.34 13.51
CA GLY A 74 -11.01 10.47 13.56
C GLY A 74 -10.69 9.03 13.95
N LYS A 75 -11.74 8.21 13.99
CA LYS A 75 -11.62 6.75 14.05
C LYS A 75 -12.14 6.18 12.73
N TYR A 76 -11.32 5.37 12.09
CA TYR A 76 -11.63 4.77 10.80
C TYR A 76 -11.59 3.25 10.91
N PRO A 77 -12.42 2.52 10.16
CA PRO A 77 -12.21 1.09 9.95
C PRO A 77 -10.83 0.86 9.34
N LEU A 78 -10.14 -0.19 9.81
CA LEU A 78 -8.89 -0.65 9.23
C LEU A 78 -9.16 -1.78 8.23
N VAL A 79 -8.58 -1.66 7.04
CA VAL A 79 -8.55 -2.72 6.02
C VAL A 79 -7.09 -3.12 5.80
N ILE A 80 -6.77 -4.37 6.07
CA ILE A 80 -5.49 -4.96 5.67
C ILE A 80 -5.69 -5.61 4.30
N PHE A 81 -4.99 -5.10 3.30
CA PHE A 81 -5.08 -5.54 1.92
C PHE A 81 -3.84 -6.37 1.56
N SER A 82 -4.05 -7.63 1.20
CA SER A 82 -2.97 -8.52 0.75
C SER A 82 -3.04 -8.67 -0.77
N HIS A 83 -1.94 -8.36 -1.46
CA HIS A 83 -1.88 -8.48 -2.92
C HIS A 83 -1.95 -9.94 -3.38
N GLY A 84 -2.39 -10.20 -4.62
CA GLY A 84 -2.35 -11.53 -5.23
C GLY A 84 -0.93 -12.07 -5.42
N ARG A 85 -0.79 -13.36 -5.77
CA ARG A 85 0.49 -14.02 -6.11
C ARG A 85 1.26 -13.16 -7.12
N THR A 86 2.58 -13.04 -6.98
CA THR A 86 3.47 -12.19 -7.81
C THR A 86 3.21 -10.66 -7.75
N GLY A 87 2.22 -10.21 -6.97
CA GLY A 87 1.90 -8.79 -6.82
C GLY A 87 2.88 -8.03 -5.93
N THR A 88 2.59 -6.76 -5.68
CA THR A 88 3.31 -5.92 -4.73
C THR A 88 2.32 -5.09 -3.92
N ARG A 89 2.78 -4.42 -2.87
CA ARG A 89 1.99 -3.54 -2.01
C ARG A 89 1.22 -2.47 -2.78
N ILE A 90 1.74 -2.01 -3.93
CA ILE A 90 1.13 -0.97 -4.78
C ILE A 90 0.24 -1.52 -5.90
N ALA A 91 0.11 -2.84 -6.07
CA ALA A 91 -0.60 -3.43 -7.21
C ALA A 91 -2.09 -3.05 -7.30
N TYR A 92 -2.70 -2.72 -6.16
CA TYR A 92 -4.13 -2.37 -6.04
C TYR A 92 -4.35 -0.93 -5.55
N THR A 93 -3.36 -0.06 -5.76
CA THR A 93 -3.36 1.33 -5.29
C THR A 93 -4.68 2.07 -5.53
N LEU A 94 -5.23 2.03 -6.75
CA LEU A 94 -6.46 2.80 -7.06
C LEU A 94 -7.66 2.31 -6.26
N LEU A 95 -7.72 1.00 -5.97
CA LEU A 95 -8.75 0.43 -5.10
C LEU A 95 -8.51 0.84 -3.64
N CYS A 96 -7.26 0.82 -3.17
CA CYS A 96 -6.91 1.27 -1.82
C CYS A 96 -7.22 2.76 -1.62
N GLU A 97 -6.92 3.61 -2.60
CA GLU A 97 -7.27 5.03 -2.56
C GLU A 97 -8.78 5.23 -2.55
N ALA A 98 -9.54 4.50 -3.37
CA ALA A 98 -11.01 4.58 -3.35
C ALA A 98 -11.61 4.18 -1.99
N MET A 99 -11.10 3.10 -1.37
CA MET A 99 -11.52 2.70 -0.03
C MET A 99 -11.15 3.77 1.02
N ALA A 100 -9.97 4.37 0.93
CA ALA A 100 -9.55 5.43 1.83
C ALA A 100 -10.42 6.69 1.68
N ALA A 101 -10.77 7.05 0.45
CA ALA A 101 -11.68 8.15 0.16
C ALA A 101 -13.08 7.96 0.77
N LEU A 102 -13.51 6.70 0.97
CA LEU A 102 -14.75 6.33 1.64
C LEU A 102 -14.63 6.29 3.18
N GLY A 103 -13.53 6.78 3.75
CA GLY A 103 -13.35 6.91 5.19
C GLY A 103 -12.79 5.66 5.87
N THR A 104 -11.91 4.92 5.18
CA THR A 104 -11.18 3.79 5.78
C THR A 104 -9.67 4.06 5.82
N VAL A 105 -8.96 3.41 6.73
CA VAL A 105 -7.50 3.31 6.65
C VAL A 105 -7.18 1.98 6.00
N VAL A 106 -6.42 2.00 4.91
CA VAL A 106 -6.03 0.79 4.17
C VAL A 106 -4.54 0.62 4.29
N VAL A 107 -4.09 -0.58 4.68
CA VAL A 107 -2.66 -0.93 4.74
C VAL A 107 -2.40 -2.09 3.79
N SER A 108 -1.35 -2.00 2.99
CA SER A 108 -0.88 -3.07 2.09
C SER A 108 0.61 -3.24 2.24
N ALA A 109 1.11 -4.46 2.20
CA ALA A 109 2.54 -4.76 2.31
C ALA A 109 3.02 -5.70 1.23
N ASP A 110 4.31 -5.62 0.91
CA ASP A 110 4.99 -6.65 0.15
C ASP A 110 5.14 -7.87 1.06
N HIS A 111 4.87 -9.05 0.51
CA HIS A 111 5.07 -10.32 1.18
C HIS A 111 6.34 -10.98 0.63
N PRO A 112 7.51 -10.90 1.31
CA PRO A 112 8.74 -11.50 0.82
C PRO A 112 8.59 -12.99 0.54
N GLY A 113 9.08 -13.42 -0.63
CA GLY A 113 8.88 -14.76 -1.18
C GLY A 113 7.70 -14.85 -2.15
N ASP A 114 7.01 -13.75 -2.43
CA ASP A 114 5.87 -13.74 -3.37
C ASP A 114 5.65 -12.42 -4.11
N THR A 115 6.64 -11.52 -4.11
CA THR A 115 6.62 -10.33 -4.96
C THR A 115 7.10 -10.64 -6.38
N LEU A 116 6.77 -9.78 -7.34
CA LEU A 116 7.29 -9.92 -8.71
C LEU A 116 8.82 -10.09 -8.75
N ILE A 117 9.54 -9.39 -7.86
CA ILE A 117 11.00 -9.45 -7.76
C ILE A 117 11.46 -10.81 -7.22
N ASP A 118 10.79 -11.37 -6.21
CA ASP A 118 11.14 -12.69 -5.66
C ASP A 118 11.03 -13.77 -6.74
N TRP A 119 9.98 -13.71 -7.56
CA TRP A 119 9.80 -14.62 -8.69
C TRP A 119 10.85 -14.43 -9.78
N ALA A 120 11.16 -13.18 -10.13
CA ALA A 120 12.18 -12.87 -11.14
C ALA A 120 13.60 -13.29 -10.71
N LEU A 121 13.87 -13.32 -9.40
CA LEU A 121 15.15 -13.71 -8.82
C LEU A 121 15.22 -15.17 -8.35
N GLU A 122 14.21 -15.99 -8.70
CA GLU A 122 14.11 -17.40 -8.28
C GLU A 122 14.16 -17.58 -6.74
N ALA A 123 13.66 -16.59 -5.99
CA ALA A 123 13.59 -16.54 -4.54
C ALA A 123 12.15 -16.75 -4.00
N ALA A 124 11.21 -17.11 -4.87
CA ALA A 124 9.82 -17.35 -4.48
C ALA A 124 9.71 -18.56 -3.53
N SER A 125 8.82 -18.44 -2.53
CA SER A 125 8.46 -19.52 -1.63
C SER A 125 7.40 -20.42 -2.26
N ASP A 126 7.38 -21.70 -1.84
CA ASP A 126 6.29 -22.62 -2.14
C ASP A 126 4.95 -22.12 -1.57
N ASP A 127 3.84 -22.69 -2.06
CA ASP A 127 2.50 -22.21 -1.73
C ASP A 127 2.17 -22.33 -0.23
N GLU A 128 2.55 -23.43 0.42
CA GLU A 128 2.26 -23.67 1.84
C GLU A 128 2.99 -22.65 2.72
N THR A 129 4.30 -22.47 2.47
CA THR A 129 5.11 -21.46 3.17
C THR A 129 4.57 -20.05 2.96
N ASN A 130 4.15 -19.73 1.73
CA ASN A 130 3.61 -18.42 1.37
C ASN A 130 2.29 -18.13 2.10
N GLU A 131 1.34 -19.07 2.10
CA GLU A 131 0.05 -18.91 2.77
C GLU A 131 0.21 -18.65 4.28
N MET A 132 1.09 -19.42 4.94
CA MET A 132 1.39 -19.23 6.36
C MET A 132 2.07 -17.90 6.65
N SER A 133 3.05 -17.52 5.81
CA SER A 133 3.77 -16.25 5.95
C SER A 133 2.86 -15.05 5.77
N ARG A 134 1.92 -15.09 4.81
CA ARG A 134 0.96 -14.01 4.55
C ARG A 134 0.03 -13.74 5.73
N VAL A 135 -0.45 -14.79 6.40
CA VAL A 135 -1.27 -14.63 7.61
C VAL A 135 -0.46 -14.00 8.74
N ALA A 136 0.80 -14.40 8.92
CA ALA A 136 1.69 -13.81 9.92
C ALA A 136 2.04 -12.35 9.59
N ASP A 137 2.29 -12.04 8.32
CA ASP A 137 2.53 -10.68 7.82
C ASP A 137 1.32 -9.77 8.10
N ALA A 138 0.10 -10.26 7.86
CA ALA A 138 -1.13 -9.54 8.16
C ALA A 138 -1.32 -9.29 9.67
N ARG A 139 -0.94 -10.24 10.52
CA ARG A 139 -0.95 -10.03 11.98
C ARG A 139 0.05 -8.97 12.40
N LEU A 140 1.26 -8.99 11.85
CA LEU A 140 2.26 -7.95 12.13
C LEU A 140 1.74 -6.55 11.78
N MET A 141 1.09 -6.40 10.63
CA MET A 141 0.46 -5.13 10.23
C MET A 141 -0.66 -4.66 11.16
N LEU A 142 -1.34 -5.60 11.82
CA LEU A 142 -2.40 -5.27 12.79
C LEU A 142 -1.85 -4.82 14.14
N ASP A 143 -0.70 -5.36 14.53
CA ASP A 143 -0.11 -5.19 15.87
C ASP A 143 0.91 -4.03 15.95
N ALA A 144 1.35 -3.48 14.81
CA ALA A 144 2.31 -2.38 14.71
C ALA A 144 1.70 -1.01 15.01
#